data_AF-A0A3P8AEV0-F1
#
_entry.id   AF-A0A3P8AEV0-F1
#
_cell.length_a   1.000
_cell.length_b   1.000
_cell.length_c   1.000
_cell.angle_alpha   90.00
_cell.angle_beta   90.00
_cell.angle_gamma   90.00
#
_symmetry.space_group_name_H-M   'P 1'
#
loop_
_entity.id
_entity.type
_entity.pdbx_description
1 polymer ?
#
loop_
_entity_poly.entity_id
_entity_poly.type
_entity_poly.pdbx_seq_one_letter_code
_entity_poly.pdbx_strand_id
1 'polypeptide(L)'
;MLVAKMKLKLKKHWKMGRTISQKFNTAFLQDTNKFKLALSNKFQSFHDLLNGEGTTVESNWKGIKEAITSTCHEVLGHKKHHHKEWITVDTLDKI
;
A
#
# COMPACT_ATOMS: atom_id res chain seq x y z
N MET A 1 -20.65 -16.76 24.74
CA MET A 1 -19.84 -15.54 25.00
C MET A 1 -18.46 -15.54 24.31
N LEU A 2 -17.75 -16.67 24.25
CA LEU A 2 -16.45 -16.81 23.56
C LEU A 2 -16.51 -16.55 22.04
N VAL A 3 -17.51 -17.11 21.36
CA VAL A 3 -17.69 -17.01 19.89
C VAL A 3 -17.83 -15.54 19.44
N ALA A 4 -18.65 -14.75 20.14
CA ALA A 4 -18.82 -13.32 19.86
C ALA A 4 -17.50 -12.53 20.02
N LYS A 5 -16.69 -12.88 21.02
CA LYS A 5 -15.37 -12.26 21.28
C LYS A 5 -14.36 -12.60 20.17
N MET A 6 -14.37 -13.84 19.66
CA MET A 6 -13.52 -14.26 18.55
C MET A 6 -13.96 -13.59 17.24
N LYS A 7 -15.26 -13.51 16.96
CA LYS A 7 -15.85 -12.81 15.79
C LYS A 7 -15.45 -11.33 15.77
N LEU A 8 -15.49 -10.65 16.92
CA LEU A 8 -15.06 -9.25 17.04
C LEU A 8 -13.56 -9.07 16.78
N LYS A 9 -12.71 -9.96 17.32
CA LYS A 9 -11.26 -9.91 17.11
C LYS A 9 -10.89 -10.14 15.63
N LEU A 10 -11.48 -11.15 15.00
CA LEU A 10 -11.21 -11.46 13.61
C LEU A 10 -11.59 -10.30 12.68
N LYS A 11 -12.74 -9.65 12.93
CA LYS A 11 -13.18 -8.47 12.17
C LYS A 11 -12.23 -7.27 12.34
N LYS A 12 -11.59 -7.11 13.51
CA LYS A 12 -10.56 -6.09 13.75
C LYS A 12 -9.26 -6.39 12.98
N HIS A 13 -8.74 -7.61 13.07
CA HIS A 13 -7.51 -8.00 12.36
C HIS A 13 -7.67 -7.96 10.84
N TRP A 14 -8.83 -8.39 10.34
CA TRP A 14 -9.16 -8.36 8.91
C TRP A 14 -9.19 -6.93 8.33
N LYS A 15 -9.82 -5.98 9.03
CA LYS A 15 -9.83 -4.56 8.63
C LYS A 15 -8.44 -3.92 8.71
N MET A 16 -7.65 -4.28 9.71
CA MET A 16 -6.28 -3.78 9.89
C MET A 16 -5.36 -4.20 8.73
N GLY A 17 -5.34 -5.50 8.39
CA GLY A 17 -4.49 -6.02 7.29
C GLY A 17 -4.87 -5.46 5.92
N ARG A 18 -6.16 -5.16 5.70
CA ARG A 18 -6.66 -4.55 4.46
C ARG A 18 -6.26 -3.07 4.31
N THR A 19 -6.13 -2.33 5.41
CA THR A 19 -5.74 -0.91 5.40
C THR A 19 -4.25 -0.74 5.11
N ILE A 20 -3.43 -1.69 5.57
CA ILE A 20 -1.96 -1.68 5.40
C ILE A 20 -1.55 -2.19 4.01
N SER A 21 -2.29 -3.13 3.43
CA SER A 21 -2.04 -3.65 2.08
C SER A 21 -2.70 -2.76 1.02
N GLN A 22 -2.10 -1.60 0.73
CA GLN A 22 -2.46 -0.86 -0.48
C GLN A 22 -2.02 -1.67 -1.71
N LYS A 23 -3.01 -2.19 -2.45
CA LYS A 23 -2.77 -2.95 -3.68
C LYS A 23 -2.87 -2.01 -4.89
N PHE A 24 -1.78 -1.89 -5.63
CA PHE A 24 -1.71 -1.16 -6.88
C PHE A 24 -2.22 -2.02 -8.04
N ASN A 25 -2.79 -1.38 -9.07
CA ASN A 25 -3.25 -2.11 -10.24
C ASN A 25 -2.08 -2.40 -11.18
N THR A 26 -1.54 -3.62 -11.15
CA THR A 26 -0.40 -4.03 -11.97
C THR A 26 -0.73 -4.15 -13.46
N ALA A 27 -2.00 -4.06 -13.86
CA ALA A 27 -2.39 -4.02 -15.27
C ALA A 27 -1.82 -2.80 -16.02
N PHE A 28 -1.47 -1.73 -15.30
CA PHE A 28 -0.84 -0.52 -15.85
C PHE A 28 0.69 -0.60 -15.95
N LEU A 29 1.30 -1.70 -15.50
CA LEU A 29 2.75 -1.93 -15.51
C LEU A 29 3.26 -2.42 -16.88
N GLN A 30 2.54 -2.08 -17.97
CA GLN A 30 2.91 -2.46 -19.34
C GLN A 30 4.21 -1.80 -19.79
N ASP A 31 4.57 -0.67 -19.19
CA ASP A 31 5.80 0.05 -19.52
C ASP A 31 6.70 0.21 -18.30
N THR A 32 7.50 -0.83 -18.04
CA THR A 32 8.50 -0.83 -16.95
C THR A 32 9.45 0.38 -17.08
N ASN A 33 9.69 0.87 -18.30
CA ASN A 33 10.53 2.03 -18.54
C ASN A 33 9.85 3.32 -18.07
N LYS A 34 8.54 3.47 -18.26
CA LYS A 34 7.77 4.61 -17.76
C LYS A 34 7.79 4.70 -16.22
N PHE A 35 7.62 3.56 -15.54
CA PHE A 35 7.71 3.51 -14.07
C PHE A 35 9.13 3.86 -13.58
N LYS A 36 10.16 3.26 -14.19
CA LYS A 36 11.56 3.57 -13.87
C LYS A 36 11.89 5.04 -14.10
N LEU A 37 11.44 5.63 -15.21
CA LEU A 37 11.66 7.04 -15.53
C LEU A 37 10.96 7.98 -14.54
N ALA A 38 9.69 7.72 -14.21
CA ALA A 38 8.94 8.52 -13.24
C ALA A 38 9.60 8.45 -11.85
N LEU A 39 10.05 7.26 -11.45
CA LEU A 39 10.77 7.08 -10.19
C LEU A 39 12.10 7.83 -10.18
N SER A 40 12.91 7.68 -11.22
CA SER A 40 14.20 8.38 -11.35
C SER A 40 14.04 9.91 -11.32
N ASN A 41 13.08 10.45 -12.06
CA ASN A 41 12.79 11.89 -12.06
C ASN A 41 12.38 12.38 -10.67
N LYS A 42 11.57 11.60 -9.96
CA LYS A 42 11.14 11.95 -8.60
C LYS A 42 12.31 11.86 -7.62
N PHE A 43 13.10 10.79 -7.66
CA PHE A 43 14.30 10.64 -6.84
C PHE A 43 15.32 11.76 -7.04
N GLN A 44 15.44 12.30 -8.27
CA GLN A 44 16.28 13.46 -8.53
C GLN A 44 15.85 14.67 -7.69
N SER A 45 14.55 14.91 -7.52
CA SER A 45 14.02 15.97 -6.64
C SER A 45 14.22 15.70 -5.15
N PHE A 46 14.37 14.43 -4.76
CA PHE A 46 14.68 14.03 -3.39
C PHE A 46 16.18 13.99 -3.09
N HIS A 47 17.05 14.12 -4.09
CA HIS A 47 18.50 13.99 -3.93
C HIS A 47 19.05 14.98 -2.90
N ASP A 48 18.66 16.24 -3.01
CA ASP A 48 19.13 17.29 -2.09
C ASP A 48 18.48 17.17 -0.70
N LEU A 49 17.26 16.61 -0.63
CA LEU A 49 16.57 16.34 0.63
C LEU A 49 17.18 15.15 1.39
N LEU A 50 17.64 14.11 0.68
CA LEU A 50 18.21 12.90 1.26
C LEU A 50 19.70 13.07 1.62
N ASN A 51 20.41 13.97 0.95
CA ASN A 51 21.82 14.26 1.18
C ASN A 51 22.05 15.53 2.02
N GLY A 52 21.00 16.12 2.58
CA GLY A 52 21.09 17.29 3.44
C GLY A 52 21.87 17.00 4.73
N GLU A 53 22.76 17.92 5.11
CA GLU A 53 23.51 17.86 6.36
C GLU A 53 22.54 17.88 7.57
N GLY A 54 22.67 16.91 8.47
CA GLY A 54 21.78 16.76 9.64
C GLY A 54 20.53 15.90 9.44
N THR A 55 20.36 15.28 8.26
CA THR A 55 19.28 14.30 8.03
C THR A 55 19.60 12.96 8.70
N THR A 56 18.60 12.35 9.34
CA THR A 56 18.78 11.03 9.97
C THR A 56 18.52 9.92 8.95
N VAL A 57 19.14 8.75 9.16
CA VAL A 57 18.88 7.57 8.32
C VAL A 57 17.37 7.24 8.30
N GLU A 58 16.67 7.49 9.40
CA GLU A 58 15.22 7.29 9.50
C GLU A 58 14.42 8.29 8.65
N SER A 59 14.77 9.58 8.65
CA SER A 59 14.11 10.58 7.79
C SER A 59 14.35 10.28 6.32
N ASN A 60 15.55 9.83 5.97
CA ASN A 60 15.90 9.46 4.59
C ASN A 60 15.12 8.22 4.14
N TRP A 61 15.04 7.21 5.00
CA TRP A 61 14.22 6.02 4.75
C TRP A 61 12.73 6.37 4.58
N LYS A 62 12.23 7.35 5.34
CA LYS A 62 10.86 7.85 5.19
C LYS A 62 10.64 8.51 3.82
N GLY A 63 11.54 9.40 3.39
CA GLY A 63 11.44 10.07 2.07
C GLY A 63 11.47 9.08 0.90
N ILE A 64 12.34 8.05 0.98
CA ILE A 64 12.41 6.97 -0.02
C ILE A 64 11.08 6.21 -0.13
N LYS A 65 10.48 5.84 1.00
CA LYS A 65 9.17 5.16 1.02
C LYS A 65 8.09 6.04 0.40
N GLU A 66 8.06 7.33 0.73
CA GLU A 66 7.08 8.28 0.19
C GLU A 66 7.23 8.47 -1.33
N ALA A 67 8.46 8.59 -1.83
CA ALA A 67 8.73 8.71 -3.27
C ALA A 67 8.26 7.48 -4.06
N ILE A 68 8.55 6.28 -3.55
CA ILE A 68 8.11 5.02 -4.16
C ILE A 68 6.58 4.90 -4.13
N THR A 69 5.95 5.12 -2.97
CA THR A 69 4.50 5.04 -2.82
C THR A 69 3.78 6.02 -3.74
N SER A 70 4.23 7.27 -3.81
CA SER A 70 3.64 8.29 -4.66
C SER A 70 3.79 7.96 -6.15
N THR A 71 4.95 7.45 -6.58
CA THR A 71 5.16 7.03 -7.97
C THR A 71 4.26 5.83 -8.35
N CYS A 72 4.07 4.89 -7.42
CA CYS A 72 3.12 3.80 -7.60
C CYS A 72 1.68 4.30 -7.75
N HIS A 73 1.26 5.32 -6.99
CA HIS A 73 -0.07 5.93 -7.17
C HIS A 73 -0.22 6.60 -8.53
N GLU A 74 0.80 7.32 -8.97
CA GLU A 74 0.78 8.12 -10.20
C GLU A 74 0.81 7.24 -11.47
N VAL A 75 1.62 6.18 -11.46
CA VAL A 75 1.82 5.31 -12.64
C VAL A 75 0.83 4.15 -12.67
N LEU A 76 0.58 3.52 -11.52
CA LEU A 76 -0.23 2.29 -11.45
C LEU A 76 -1.67 2.54 -11.04
N GLY A 77 -1.95 3.69 -10.43
CA GLY A 77 -3.24 3.98 -9.84
C GLY A 77 -3.61 3.03 -8.70
N HIS A 78 -4.65 3.39 -7.96
CA HIS A 78 -5.26 2.44 -7.03
C HIS A 78 -6.04 1.38 -7.78
N LYS A 79 -5.89 0.12 -7.39
CA LYS A 79 -6.85 -0.90 -7.80
C LYS A 79 -8.20 -0.55 -7.16
N LYS A 80 -9.20 -0.19 -7.98
CA LYS A 80 -10.59 -0.18 -7.50
C LYS A 80 -10.89 -1.58 -6.98
N HIS A 81 -11.30 -1.68 -5.72
CA HIS A 81 -11.69 -2.94 -5.12
C HIS A 81 -12.93 -3.47 -5.84
N HIS A 82 -12.75 -4.21 -6.93
CA HIS A 82 -13.78 -5.15 -7.36
C HIS A 82 -13.84 -6.21 -6.27
N HIS A 83 -14.88 -6.12 -5.46
CA HIS A 83 -15.15 -7.10 -4.43
C HIS A 83 -15.25 -8.47 -5.12
N LYS A 84 -14.26 -9.34 -4.88
CA LYS A 84 -14.50 -10.78 -4.96
C LYS A 84 -15.35 -11.08 -3.72
N GLU A 85 -16.43 -11.83 -3.87
CA GLU A 85 -17.17 -12.34 -2.72
C GLU A 85 -16.20 -13.23 -1.93
N TRP A 86 -15.78 -12.73 -0.77
CA TRP A 86 -15.13 -13.55 0.23
C TRP A 86 -16.22 -14.01 1.16
N ILE A 87 -16.07 -15.24 1.68
CA ILE A 87 -16.92 -15.91 2.69
C ILE A 87 -17.83 -14.90 3.40
N THR A 88 -19.12 -14.94 3.03
CA THR A 88 -20.10 -13.98 3.53
C THR A 88 -20.29 -14.20 5.03
N VAL A 89 -20.79 -13.18 5.73
CA VAL A 89 -21.15 -13.33 7.15
C VAL A 89 -22.16 -14.47 7.30
N ASP A 90 -23.07 -14.66 6.34
CA ASP A 90 -23.97 -15.80 6.22
C ASP A 90 -23.24 -17.16 6.15
N THR A 91 -22.13 -17.27 5.41
CA THR A 91 -21.34 -18.51 5.37
C THR A 91 -20.66 -18.80 6.71
N LEU A 92 -20.25 -17.76 7.45
CA LEU A 92 -19.66 -17.90 8.78
C LEU A 92 -20.71 -18.12 9.89
N ASP A 93 -21.95 -17.66 9.70
CA ASP A 93 -23.05 -17.85 10.65
C ASP A 93 -23.57 -19.30 10.66
N LYS A 94 -23.30 -20.03 9.58
CA LYS A 94 -23.65 -21.44 9.39
C LYS A 94 -22.58 -22.42 9.91
N ILE A 95 -21.45 -21.94 10.43
CA ILE A 95 -20.37 -22.73 11.05
C ILE A 95 -20.32 -22.42 12.54
#